data_AF-A0A955RBX7-F1
#
_entry.id   AF-A0A955RBX7-F1
#
_cell.length_a   1.000
_cell.length_b   1.000
_cell.length_c   1.000
_cell.angle_alpha   90.00
_cell.angle_beta   90.00
_cell.angle_gamma   90.00
#
_symmetry.space_group_name_H-M   'P 1'
#
loop_
_entity.id
_entity.type
_entity.pdbx_description
1 polymer ?
#
loop_
_entity_poly.entity_id
_entity_poly.type
_entity_poly.pdbx_seq_one_letter_code
_entity_poly.pdbx_strand_id
1 'polypeptide(L)'
;MPKLTVVVRGRFQPLDVPLRKDGPNVWTVLLPKVHPIHAAARRPPTLEGWEGAIFALDGREADPAIGSGETKDTLELTLLAP
;
A
#
# COMPACT_ATOMS: atom_id res chain seq x y z
N MET A 1 -6.05 -13.64 -5.12
CA MET A 1 -5.62 -12.53 -4.26
C MET A 1 -6.53 -11.34 -4.52
N PRO A 2 -6.88 -10.55 -3.50
CA PRO A 2 -7.70 -9.36 -3.71
C PRO A 2 -6.99 -8.35 -4.62
N LYS A 3 -7.75 -7.57 -5.38
CA LYS A 3 -7.21 -6.51 -6.23
C LYS A 3 -6.82 -5.32 -5.36
N LEU A 4 -5.53 -5.05 -5.22
CA LEU A 4 -5.03 -3.85 -4.55
C LEU A 4 -5.10 -2.64 -5.47
N THR A 5 -5.59 -1.54 -4.93
CA THR A 5 -5.50 -0.22 -5.54
C THR A 5 -5.01 0.79 -4.50
N VAL A 6 -4.36 1.84 -4.96
CA VAL A 6 -4.02 3.02 -4.15
C VAL A 6 -4.71 4.24 -4.73
N VAL A 7 -5.17 5.15 -3.88
CA VAL A 7 -5.70 6.43 -4.31
C VAL A 7 -4.56 7.38 -4.62
N VAL A 8 -4.40 7.71 -5.90
CA VAL A 8 -3.44 8.71 -6.38
C VAL A 8 -4.20 9.85 -7.02
N ARG A 9 -4.11 11.04 -6.42
CA ARG A 9 -4.78 12.27 -6.90
C ARG A 9 -6.29 12.04 -7.12
N GLY A 10 -6.94 11.37 -6.17
CA GLY A 10 -8.39 11.10 -6.21
C GLY A 10 -8.81 9.99 -7.18
N ARG A 11 -7.88 9.19 -7.71
CA ARG A 11 -8.19 8.06 -8.59
C ARG A 11 -7.59 6.76 -8.05
N PHE A 12 -8.36 5.69 -8.09
CA PHE A 12 -7.86 4.35 -7.81
C PHE A 12 -6.90 3.91 -8.91
N GLN A 13 -5.65 3.66 -8.55
CA GLN A 13 -4.63 3.08 -9.42
C GLN A 13 -4.36 1.64 -8.97
N PRO A 14 -4.49 0.66 -9.88
CA PRO A 14 -4.10 -0.72 -9.58
C PRO A 14 -2.64 -0.82 -9.15
N LEU A 15 -2.40 -1.66 -8.16
CA LEU A 15 -1.07 -2.03 -7.69
C LEU A 15 -0.92 -3.53 -7.82
N ASP A 16 0.04 -3.95 -8.64
CA ASP A 16 0.42 -5.35 -8.76
C ASP A 16 1.68 -5.59 -7.93
N VAL A 17 1.48 -5.71 -6.62
CA VAL A 17 2.54 -5.96 -5.64
C VAL A 17 2.12 -7.08 -4.70
N PRO A 18 3.08 -7.80 -4.09
CA PRO A 18 2.74 -8.86 -3.16
C PRO A 18 1.92 -8.34 -1.97
N LEU A 19 0.89 -9.11 -1.61
CA LEU A 19 0.06 -8.94 -0.43
C LEU A 19 0.22 -10.15 0.49
N ARG A 20 0.35 -9.90 1.77
CA ARG A 20 0.30 -10.94 2.82
C ARG A 20 -0.91 -10.72 3.69
N LYS A 21 -1.68 -11.77 3.98
CA LYS A 21 -2.79 -11.71 4.94
C LYS A 21 -2.26 -12.08 6.33
N ASP A 22 -2.23 -11.13 7.24
CA ASP A 22 -1.66 -11.29 8.59
C ASP A 22 -2.74 -11.46 9.67
N GLY A 23 -4.01 -11.22 9.32
CA GLY A 23 -5.16 -11.44 10.21
C GLY A 23 -6.49 -11.39 9.47
N PRO A 24 -7.63 -11.51 10.16
CA PRO A 24 -8.97 -11.50 9.54
C PRO A 24 -9.17 -10.29 8.61
N ASN A 25 -8.78 -9.11 9.11
CA ASN A 25 -8.91 -7.80 8.46
C ASN A 25 -7.56 -7.08 8.32
N VAL A 26 -6.45 -7.79 8.52
CA VAL A 26 -5.10 -7.19 8.52
C VAL A 26 -4.33 -7.73 7.32
N TRP A 27 -3.84 -6.81 6.50
CA TRP A 27 -3.06 -7.10 5.30
C TRP A 27 -1.77 -6.31 5.32
N THR A 28 -0.69 -6.92 4.84
CA THR A 28 0.59 -6.24 4.61
C THR A 28 0.85 -6.14 3.13
N VAL A 29 1.04 -4.91 2.65
CA VAL A 29 1.51 -4.61 1.29
C VAL A 29 3.03 -4.58 1.31
N LEU A 30 3.65 -5.37 0.44
CA LEU A 30 5.09 -5.34 0.23
C LEU A 30 5.38 -4.47 -1.00
N LEU A 31 5.58 -3.17 -0.77
CA LEU A 31 5.77 -2.18 -1.83
C LEU A 31 7.26 -2.02 -2.17
N PRO A 32 7.73 -2.40 -3.37
CA PRO A 32 9.13 -2.22 -3.74
C PRO A 32 9.50 -0.73 -3.83
N LYS A 33 10.68 -0.35 -3.35
CA LYS A 33 11.18 1.04 -3.43
C LYS A 33 11.46 1.50 -4.86
N VAL A 34 11.66 0.56 -5.78
CA VAL A 34 11.83 0.82 -7.22
C VAL A 34 10.49 0.92 -7.97
N HIS A 35 9.36 0.70 -7.31
CA HIS A 35 8.06 0.67 -7.97
C HIS A 35 7.69 2.06 -8.53
N PRO A 36 7.19 2.17 -9.77
CA PRO A 36 6.92 3.48 -10.42
C PRO A 36 5.81 4.29 -9.74
N ILE A 37 5.02 3.66 -8.86
CA ILE A 37 3.94 4.33 -8.13
C ILE A 37 4.45 5.50 -7.26
N HIS A 38 5.69 5.45 -6.77
CA HIS A 38 6.30 6.53 -5.99
C HIS A 38 6.28 7.86 -6.77
N ALA A 39 6.68 7.81 -8.04
CA ALA A 39 6.64 8.97 -8.93
C ALA A 39 5.21 9.40 -9.28
N ALA A 40 4.32 8.43 -9.57
CA ALA A 40 2.92 8.73 -9.90
C ALA A 40 2.17 9.40 -8.73
N ALA A 41 2.35 8.85 -7.52
CA ALA A 41 1.79 9.33 -6.27
C ALA A 41 2.48 10.58 -5.73
N ARG A 42 3.68 10.92 -6.23
CA ARG A 42 4.58 11.94 -5.66
C ARG A 42 4.88 11.67 -4.18
N ARG A 43 5.05 10.39 -3.83
CA ARG A 43 5.42 9.93 -2.50
C ARG A 43 6.85 9.40 -2.54
N PRO A 44 7.73 9.76 -1.60
CA PRO A 44 9.07 9.18 -1.55
C PRO A 44 8.98 7.69 -1.20
N PRO A 45 9.95 6.86 -1.65
CA PRO A 45 9.98 5.42 -1.38
C PRO A 45 10.50 5.13 0.04
N THR A 46 9.86 5.71 1.05
CA THR A 46 10.12 5.49 2.49
C THR A 46 8.80 5.24 3.22
N LEU A 47 8.85 4.68 4.43
CA LEU A 47 7.64 4.51 5.25
C LEU A 47 6.90 5.82 5.47
N GLU A 48 7.59 6.90 5.85
CA GLU A 48 6.96 8.20 6.11
C GLU A 48 6.32 8.79 4.85
N GLY A 49 6.86 8.47 3.67
CA GLY A 49 6.27 8.87 2.40
C GLY A 49 4.93 8.20 2.11
N TRP A 50 4.70 7.03 2.68
CA TRP A 50 3.54 6.17 2.44
C TRP A 50 2.58 6.07 3.62
N GLU A 51 2.97 6.57 4.79
CA GLU A 51 2.09 6.77 5.93
C GLU A 51 0.83 7.52 5.49
N GLY A 52 -0.33 7.02 5.94
CA GLY A 52 -1.64 7.59 5.63
C GLY A 52 -2.06 7.49 4.16
N ALA A 53 -1.35 6.75 3.31
CA ALA A 53 -1.81 6.47 1.96
C ALA A 53 -3.11 5.63 2.01
N ILE A 54 -4.09 6.01 1.20
CA ILE A 54 -5.37 5.30 1.12
C ILE A 54 -5.25 4.19 0.09
N PHE A 55 -5.47 2.97 0.54
CA PHE A 55 -5.54 1.79 -0.31
C PHE A 55 -6.96 1.25 -0.32
N ALA A 56 -7.26 0.43 -1.33
CA ALA A 56 -8.49 -0.34 -1.37
C ALA A 56 -8.20 -1.76 -1.84
N LEU A 57 -8.88 -2.72 -1.21
CA LEU A 57 -8.89 -4.14 -1.58
C LEU A 57 -10.25 -4.47 -2.20
N ASP A 58 -10.25 -4.97 -3.42
CA ASP A 58 -11.47 -5.28 -4.18
C ASP A 58 -12.47 -4.12 -4.26
N GLY A 59 -11.95 -2.88 -4.31
CA GLY A 59 -12.74 -1.65 -4.40
C GLY A 59 -13.32 -1.16 -3.06
N ARG A 60 -13.00 -1.81 -1.94
CA ARG A 60 -13.33 -1.32 -0.59
C ARG A 60 -12.13 -0.62 0.00
N GLU A 61 -12.31 0.63 0.39
CA GLU A 61 -11.26 1.40 1.06
C GLU A 61 -10.86 0.69 2.37
N ALA A 62 -9.55 0.55 2.54
CA ALA A 62 -8.94 0.20 3.79
C ALA A 62 -8.74 1.47 4.62
N ASP A 63 -8.50 1.29 5.92
CA ASP A 63 -7.98 2.38 6.75
C ASP A 63 -6.66 2.89 6.16
N PRO A 64 -6.29 4.16 6.45
CA PRO A 64 -5.02 4.71 6.00
C PRO A 64 -3.85 3.80 6.38
N ALA A 65 -2.94 3.58 5.44
CA ALA A 65 -1.82 2.69 5.63
C ALA A 65 -0.91 3.14 6.78
N ILE A 66 -0.42 2.16 7.53
CA ILE A 66 0.54 2.35 8.62
C ILE A 66 1.86 1.69 8.19
N GLY A 67 2.96 2.44 8.22
CA GLY A 67 4.29 1.89 8.00
C GLY A 67 4.66 0.90 9.10
N SER A 68 4.92 -0.35 8.73
CA SER A 68 5.19 -1.43 9.70
C SER A 68 6.59 -2.01 9.59
N GLY A 69 7.30 -1.76 8.49
CA GLY A 69 8.70 -2.17 8.31
C GLY A 69 9.30 -1.68 7.01
N GLU A 70 10.62 -1.63 6.94
CA GLU A 70 11.36 -1.25 5.74
C GLU A 70 12.65 -2.04 5.66
N THR A 71 12.91 -2.61 4.49
CA THR A 71 14.20 -3.22 4.14
C THR A 71 14.94 -2.30 3.16
N LYS A 72 16.10 -2.74 2.66
CA LYS A 72 16.79 -2.02 1.60
C LYS A 72 15.91 -1.81 0.36
N ASP A 73 15.09 -2.80 0.01
CA ASP A 73 14.42 -2.86 -1.29
C ASP A 73 12.89 -2.73 -1.22
N THR A 74 12.30 -2.92 -0.04
CA THR A 74 10.84 -3.04 0.13
C THR A 74 10.36 -2.26 1.35
N LEU A 75 9.19 -1.61 1.20
CA LEU A 75 8.39 -1.04 2.28
C LEU A 75 7.30 -2.05 2.67
N GLU A 76 7.08 -2.26 3.96
CA GLU A 76 5.95 -3.01 4.49
C GLU A 76 4.92 -2.03 5.04
N LEU A 77 3.72 -2.04 4.45
CA LEU A 77 2.61 -1.18 4.84
C LEU A 77 1.45 -2.05 5.32
N THR A 78 1.01 -1.84 6.56
CA THR A 78 -0.15 -2.52 7.12
C THR A 78 -1.42 -1.78 6.74
N LEU A 79 -2.40 -2.54 6.25
CA LEU A 79 -3.76 -2.11 5.93
C LEU A 79 -4.76 -2.83 6.83
N LEU A 80 -5.70 -2.08 7.37
CA LEU A 80 -6.90 -2.64 8.01
C LEU A 80 -8.06 -2.54 7.03
N ALA A 81 -8.55 -3.69 6.55
CA ALA A 81 -9.61 -3.76 5.55
C ALA A 81 -10.68 -4.78 5.98
N PRO A 82 -11.98 -4.41 5.96
CA PRO A 82 -13.08 -5.26 6.39
C PRO A 82 -13.45 -6.38 5.41
#